data_AF-A0A937XWR2-F1
#
_entry.id   AF-A0A937XWR2-F1
#
_cell.length_a   1.000
_cell.length_b   1.000
_cell.length_c   1.000
_cell.angle_alpha   90.00
_cell.angle_beta   90.00
_cell.angle_gamma   90.00
#
_symmetry.space_group_name_H-M   'P 1'
#
loop_
_entity.id
_entity.type
_entity.pdbx_description
1 polymer ?
#
loop_
_entity_poly.entity_id
_entity_poly.type
_entity_poly.pdbx_seq_one_letter_code
_entity_poly.pdbx_strand_id
1 'polypeptide(L)' 'MSYMPPMTMVFQVKDPALLEQLKAGDKVKFEAQKLGGAFTVTRIEVAN' A
#
# COMPACT_ATOMS: atom_id res chain seq x y z
N MET A 1 8.60 -18.28 -5.00
CA MET A 1 7.48 -17.38 -5.34
C MET A 1 6.57 -17.31 -4.12
N SER A 2 6.86 -16.41 -3.18
CA SER A 2 6.20 -16.39 -1.87
C SER A 2 4.80 -15.78 -2.02
N TYR A 3 3.78 -16.63 -2.10
CA TYR A 3 2.38 -16.21 -2.16
C TYR A 3 2.06 -15.43 -0.88
N MET A 4 1.66 -14.16 -1.00
CA MET A 4 1.10 -13.38 0.10
C MET A 4 -0.41 -13.65 0.11
N PRO A 5 -0.93 -14.52 0.99
CA PRO A 5 -2.37 -14.73 1.12
C PRO A 5 -3.03 -13.43 1.60
N PRO A 6 -4.38 -13.30 1.49
CA PRO A 6 -5.09 -12.18 2.08
C PRO A 6 -4.76 -12.06 3.58
N MET A 7 -4.15 -10.95 3.98
CA MET A 7 -3.68 -10.71 5.34
C MET A 7 -3.57 -9.21 5.63
N THR A 8 -3.61 -8.83 6.91
CA THR A 8 -3.34 -7.46 7.34
C THR A 8 -1.84 -7.24 7.47
N MET A 9 -1.30 -6.25 6.77
CA MET A 9 0.11 -5.89 6.80
C MET A 9 0.29 -4.39 7.02
N VAL A 10 1.46 -4.00 7.52
CA VAL A 10 1.87 -2.60 7.61
C VAL A 10 2.74 -2.28 6.40
N PHE A 11 2.34 -1.27 5.64
CA PHE A 11 3.13 -0.70 4.55
C PHE A 11 3.54 0.72 4.91
N GLN A 12 4.80 1.07 4.64
CA GLN A 12 5.27 2.44 4.79
C GLN A 12 4.84 3.25 3.56
N VAL A 13 4.63 4.55 3.76
CA VAL A 13 4.39 5.50 2.68
C VAL A 13 5.43 6.60 2.81
N LYS A 14 6.14 6.89 1.71
CA LYS A 14 7.15 7.96 1.71
C LYS A 14 6.53 9.34 1.55
N ASP A 15 5.47 9.43 0.76
CA ASP A 15 4.77 10.67 0.49
C ASP A 15 3.36 10.62 1.10
N PRO A 16 3.11 11.35 2.20
CA PRO A 16 1.79 11.42 2.84
C PRO A 16 0.68 11.90 1.90
N ALA A 17 1.00 12.68 0.85
CA ALA A 17 0.03 13.17 -0.11
C ALA A 17 -0.71 12.03 -0.85
N LEU A 18 -0.07 10.86 -0.94
CA LEU A 18 -0.69 9.65 -1.49
C LEU A 18 -1.93 9.18 -0.71
N LEU A 19 -2.06 9.59 0.55
CA LEU A 19 -3.15 9.19 1.44
C LEU A 19 -4.25 10.25 1.55
N GLU A 20 -4.03 11.49 1.09
CA GLU A 20 -4.98 12.60 1.29
C GLU A 20 -6.34 12.35 0.64
N GLN A 21 -6.37 11.57 -0.45
CA GLN A 21 -7.58 11.25 -1.19
C GLN A 21 -8.24 9.94 -0.74
N LEU A 22 -7.68 9.30 0.30
CA LEU A 22 -8.12 8.00 0.81
C LEU A 22 -8.68 8.14 2.21
N LYS A 23 -9.65 7.28 2.54
CA LYS A 23 -10.16 7.11 3.90
C LYS A 23 -10.12 5.65 4.31
N ALA A 24 -10.13 5.43 5.62
CA ALA A 24 -10.25 4.08 6.17
C ALA A 24 -11.52 3.40 5.62
N GLY A 25 -11.36 2.15 5.18
CA GLY A 25 -12.43 1.36 4.56
C GLY A 25 -12.47 1.44 3.03
N ASP A 26 -11.71 2.34 2.40
CA ASP A 26 -11.60 2.35 0.94
C ASP A 26 -10.92 1.08 0.43
N LYS A 27 -11.51 0.51 -0.61
CA LYS A 27 -10.84 -0.50 -1.43
C LYS A 27 -9.87 0.22 -2.35
N VAL A 28 -8.61 -0.21 -2.30
CA VAL A 28 -7.53 0.44 -3.04
C VAL A 28 -6.73 -0.59 -3.81
N LYS A 29 -6.15 -0.14 -4.93
CA LYS A 29 -5.08 -0.85 -5.63
C LYS A 29 -3.80 -0.07 -5.37
N PHE A 30 -2.74 -0.77 -4.99
CA PHE A 30 -1.46 -0.15 -4.71
C PHE A 30 -0.30 -0.98 -5.24
N GLU A 31 0.80 -0.29 -5.51
CA GLU A 31 2.09 -0.88 -5.83
C GLU A 31 3.01 -0.64 -4.64
N ALA A 32 3.71 -1.70 -4.23
CA ALA A 32 4.68 -1.63 -3.14
C ALA A 32 6.01 -2.23 -3.56
N GLN A 33 7.09 -1.63 -3.07
CA GLN A 33 8.45 -2.11 -3.27
C GLN A 33 9.08 -2.46 -1.92
N LYS A 34 9.89 -3.51 -1.87
CA LYS A 34 10.66 -3.85 -0.68
C LYS A 34 11.95 -3.04 -0.65
N LEU A 35 12.00 -2.00 0.19
CA LEU A 35 13.15 -1.12 0.36
C LEU A 35 13.73 -1.35 1.77
N GLY A 36 14.99 -1.77 1.84
CA GLY A 36 15.67 -1.95 3.14
C GLY A 36 14.99 -2.95 4.09
N GLY A 37 14.20 -3.89 3.57
CA GLY A 37 13.46 -4.88 4.38
C GLY A 37 12.00 -4.52 4.65
N ALA A 38 11.60 -3.25 4.47
CA ALA A 38 10.22 -2.79 4.63
C ALA A 38 9.49 -2.69 3.29
N PHE A 39 8.18 -2.94 3.28
CA PHE A 39 7.35 -2.69 2.11
C PHE A 39 6.90 -1.23 2.10
N THR A 40 7.25 -0.52 1.04
CA THR A 40 6.93 0.90 0.84
C THR A 40 5.97 1.04 -0.33
N VAL A 41 4.84 1.70 -0.13
CA VAL A 41 3.91 2.06 -1.20
C VAL A 41 4.53 3.14 -2.08
N THR A 42 4.57 2.88 -3.39
CA THR A 42 5.06 3.83 -4.40
C THR A 42 3.93 4.43 -5.23
N ARG A 43 2.79 3.74 -5.31
CA ARG A 43 1.58 4.21 -5.99
C ARG A 43 0.36 3.64 -5.29
N ILE A 44 -0.70 4.43 -5.17
CA ILE A 44 -1.98 4.01 -4.62
C ILE A 44 -3.11 4.73 -5.34
N GLU A 45 -4.19 4.01 -5.60
CA GLU A 45 -5.39 4.52 -6.25
C GLU A 45 -6.62 3.81 -5.72
N VAL A 46 -7.76 4.51 -5.69
CA VAL A 46 -9.04 3.90 -5.30
C VAL A 46 -9.41 2.84 -6.33
N ALA A 47 -9.80 1.66 -5.86
CA ALA A 47 -10.24 0.55 -6.69
C ALA A 47 -11.74 0.33 -6.51
N ASN A 48 -12.44 0.22 -7.64
CA ASN A 48 -13.87 -0.13 -7.67
C ASN A 48 -14.09 -1.63 -7.40
#